data_AF-A0A2H0Q3M9-F1
#
_entry.id   AF-A0A2H0Q3M9-F1
#
_cell.length_a   1.000
_cell.length_b   1.000
_cell.length_c   1.000
_cell.angle_alpha   90.00
_cell.angle_beta   90.00
_cell.angle_gamma   90.00
#
_symmetry.space_group_name_H-M   'P 1'
#
loop_
_entity.id
_entity.type
_entity.pdbx_description
1 polymer ?
#
loop_
_entity_poly.entity_id
_entity_poly.type
_entity_poly.pdbx_seq_one_letter_code
_entity_poly.pdbx_strand_id
1 'polypeptide(L)'
;MSNNKIKNVLILVILTLCVIPIVASAQNLVEERIRRISDRKKSVFLNRGIFHNGGPSNPSSLKAVRHSYNQKLGYERLVMDFETAKVPRIYGHIATGEKKLYLDLFDTEIKGAIGSFGSSKYVETINFFPISSDTLSVEIHFKQSVSVDIFYLESPGRFVIDVKG
;
A
#
# COMPACT_ATOMS: atom_id res chain seq x y z
N MET A 1 -59.38 8.33 -6.98
CA MET A 1 -58.68 7.12 -6.50
C MET A 1 -58.46 7.28 -5.00
N SER A 2 -58.95 6.37 -4.15
CA SER A 2 -58.98 6.56 -2.68
C SER A 2 -57.58 6.75 -2.08
N ASN A 3 -57.42 7.69 -1.14
CA ASN A 3 -56.16 8.00 -0.43
C ASN A 3 -55.49 6.76 0.21
N ASN A 4 -56.27 5.74 0.55
CA ASN A 4 -55.75 4.49 1.12
C ASN A 4 -55.00 3.64 0.09
N LYS A 5 -55.37 3.70 -1.20
CA LYS A 5 -54.63 3.00 -2.26
C LYS A 5 -53.26 3.62 -2.50
N ILE A 6 -53.14 4.94 -2.42
CA ILE A 6 -51.86 5.65 -2.61
C ILE A 6 -50.90 5.34 -1.44
N LYS A 7 -51.40 5.32 -0.20
CA LYS A 7 -50.61 4.93 0.97
C LYS A 7 -50.09 3.49 0.88
N ASN A 8 -50.93 2.55 0.46
CA ASN A 8 -50.53 1.15 0.34
C ASN A 8 -49.50 0.93 -0.78
N VAL A 9 -49.61 1.66 -1.90
CA VAL A 9 -48.60 1.62 -2.97
C VAL A 9 -47.27 2.23 -2.49
N LEU A 10 -47.32 3.32 -1.74
CA LEU A 10 -46.12 3.96 -1.19
C LEU A 10 -45.40 3.05 -0.18
N ILE A 11 -46.16 2.38 0.70
CA ILE A 11 -45.62 1.40 1.65
C ILE A 11 -44.99 0.22 0.90
N LEU A 12 -45.64 -0.27 -0.16
CA LEU A 12 -45.10 -1.37 -0.96
C LEU A 12 -43.79 -0.97 -1.64
N VAL A 13 -43.71 0.23 -2.23
CA VAL A 13 -42.48 0.75 -2.87
C VAL A 13 -41.33 0.91 -1.88
N ILE A 14 -41.60 1.44 -0.67
CA ILE A 14 -40.59 1.57 0.38
C ILE A 14 -40.09 0.18 0.83
N LEU A 15 -41.00 -0.80 0.93
CA LEU A 15 -40.64 -2.17 1.29
C LEU A 15 -39.78 -2.85 0.21
N THR A 16 -40.05 -2.61 -1.08
CA THR A 16 -39.21 -3.14 -2.17
C THR A 16 -37.82 -2.48 -2.23
N LEU A 17 -37.71 -1.20 -1.86
CA LEU A 17 -36.43 -0.49 -1.78
C LEU A 17 -35.54 -0.96 -0.62
N CYS A 18 -36.12 -1.43 0.49
CA CYS A 18 -35.38 -1.95 1.64
C CYS A 18 -34.85 -3.39 1.48
N VAL A 19 -35.31 -4.14 0.47
CA VAL A 19 -34.94 -5.56 0.27
C VAL A 19 -33.82 -5.72 -0.75
N ILE A 20 -33.27 -4.64 -1.30
CA ILE A 20 -32.07 -4.75 -2.15
C ILE A 20 -30.90 -5.08 -1.22
N PRO A 21 -30.35 -6.31 -1.25
CA PRO A 21 -29.19 -6.62 -0.43
C PRO A 21 -28.05 -5.72 -0.90
N ILE A 22 -27.56 -4.89 0.01
CA ILE A 22 -26.27 -4.23 -0.17
C ILE A 22 -25.26 -5.37 -0.16
N VAL A 23 -24.88 -5.83 -1.34
CA VAL A 23 -23.78 -6.79 -1.52
C VAL A 23 -22.52 -6.15 -0.98
N ALA A 24 -22.24 -6.40 0.30
CA ALA A 24 -20.99 -6.05 0.92
C ALA A 24 -19.90 -6.81 0.17
N SER A 25 -19.12 -6.09 -0.64
CA SER A 25 -17.96 -6.63 -1.34
C SER A 25 -16.84 -6.80 -0.31
N ALA A 26 -16.91 -7.90 0.46
CA ALA A 26 -15.84 -8.27 1.36
C ALA A 26 -14.63 -8.71 0.53
N GLN A 27 -13.46 -8.11 0.79
CA GLN A 27 -12.20 -8.51 0.17
C GLN A 27 -11.86 -9.94 0.59
N ASN A 28 -11.70 -10.86 -0.37
CA ASN A 28 -11.28 -12.22 -0.06
C ASN A 28 -9.75 -12.27 0.15
N LEU A 29 -9.32 -12.21 1.41
CA LEU A 29 -7.90 -12.25 1.80
C LEU A 29 -7.22 -13.58 1.47
N VAL A 30 -7.98 -14.69 1.33
CA VAL A 30 -7.43 -16.02 1.01
C VAL A 30 -7.03 -16.13 -0.46
N GLU A 31 -7.68 -15.36 -1.34
CA GLU A 31 -7.39 -15.34 -2.78
C GLU A 31 -6.20 -14.44 -3.15
N GLU A 32 -5.71 -13.61 -2.23
CA GLU A 32 -4.60 -12.72 -2.54
C GLU A 32 -3.29 -13.49 -2.68
N ARG A 33 -2.65 -13.33 -3.85
CA ARG A 33 -1.35 -13.96 -4.10
C ARG A 33 -0.30 -13.34 -3.19
N ILE A 34 0.20 -14.13 -2.25
CA ILE A 34 1.37 -13.81 -1.42
C ILE A 34 2.65 -14.04 -2.23
N ARG A 35 3.56 -13.06 -2.26
CA ARG A 35 4.82 -13.13 -3.01
C ARG A 35 6.02 -12.80 -2.15
N ARG A 36 7.09 -13.60 -2.29
CA ARG A 36 8.39 -13.23 -1.73
C ARG A 36 9.09 -12.21 -2.64
N ILE A 37 9.52 -11.08 -2.09
CA ILE A 37 10.32 -10.08 -2.82
C ILE A 37 11.78 -10.55 -2.94
N SER A 38 12.46 -10.14 -4.01
CA SER A 38 13.87 -10.50 -4.27
C SER A 38 14.85 -9.38 -3.96
N ASP A 39 16.11 -9.74 -3.83
CA ASP A 39 17.31 -8.91 -3.67
C ASP A 39 17.74 -8.18 -4.96
N ARG A 40 16.93 -8.29 -6.02
CA ARG A 40 17.17 -7.66 -7.32
C ARG A 40 15.87 -7.30 -8.00
N LYS A 41 15.94 -6.29 -8.87
CA LYS A 41 14.85 -5.89 -9.75
C LYS A 41 14.45 -7.05 -10.68
N LYS A 42 13.14 -7.28 -10.81
CA LYS A 42 12.59 -8.29 -11.73
C LYS A 42 11.85 -7.69 -12.90
N SER A 43 11.53 -6.40 -12.88
CA SER A 43 10.68 -5.72 -13.87
C SER A 43 9.29 -6.36 -13.97
N VAL A 44 8.79 -6.92 -12.87
CA VAL A 44 7.47 -7.54 -12.79
C VAL A 44 6.57 -6.59 -12.01
N PHE A 45 5.70 -5.89 -12.74
CA PHE A 45 4.81 -4.89 -12.16
C PHE A 45 3.50 -5.53 -11.73
N LEU A 46 3.13 -5.31 -10.46
CA LEU A 46 1.98 -5.88 -9.80
C LEU A 46 1.01 -4.79 -9.40
N ASN A 47 -0.28 -5.04 -9.59
CA ASN A 47 -1.35 -4.11 -9.25
C ASN A 47 -2.27 -4.67 -8.17
N ARG A 48 -1.86 -5.68 -7.41
CA ARG A 48 -2.57 -6.21 -6.23
C ARG A 48 -1.74 -7.27 -5.52
N GLY A 49 -2.16 -7.58 -4.30
CA GLY A 49 -1.70 -8.73 -3.53
C GLY A 49 -0.71 -8.35 -2.45
N ILE A 50 -0.25 -9.39 -1.74
CA ILE A 50 0.61 -9.30 -0.58
C ILE A 50 2.04 -9.65 -0.98
N PHE A 51 3.02 -9.00 -0.34
CA PHE A 51 4.41 -9.37 -0.48
C PHE A 51 5.19 -9.29 0.84
N HIS A 52 6.29 -10.05 0.92
CA HIS A 52 7.18 -10.07 2.08
C HIS A 52 8.60 -10.47 1.69
N ASN A 53 9.62 -10.13 2.48
CA ASN A 53 10.98 -10.70 2.30
C ASN A 53 11.20 -11.99 3.12
N GLY A 54 10.38 -12.21 4.16
CA GLY A 54 10.51 -13.33 5.09
C GLY A 54 11.73 -13.22 6.01
N GLY A 55 12.00 -14.27 6.79
CA GLY A 55 13.15 -14.32 7.71
C GLY A 55 12.94 -13.59 9.05
N PRO A 56 13.91 -13.69 9.97
CA PRO A 56 13.89 -12.95 11.22
C PRO A 56 14.09 -11.46 10.96
N SER A 57 13.48 -10.63 11.80
CA SER A 57 13.68 -9.20 11.76
C SER A 57 14.95 -8.84 12.56
N ASN A 58 15.63 -7.78 12.14
CA ASN A 58 16.76 -7.21 12.86
C ASN A 58 16.42 -5.74 13.15
N PRO A 59 16.79 -5.22 14.34
CA PRO A 59 16.63 -3.80 14.63
C PRO A 59 17.21 -2.93 13.53
N SER A 60 16.41 -1.98 13.06
CA SER A 60 16.74 -1.11 11.95
C SER A 60 16.21 0.30 12.20
N SER A 61 16.75 1.26 11.46
CA SER A 61 16.29 2.65 11.51
C SER A 61 16.09 3.14 10.08
N LEU A 62 14.91 3.69 9.81
CA LEU A 62 14.61 4.32 8.53
C LEU A 62 15.34 5.67 8.47
N LYS A 63 16.31 5.78 7.57
CA LYS A 63 17.18 6.95 7.43
C LYS A 63 16.56 8.03 6.55
N ALA A 64 16.01 7.63 5.41
CA ALA A 64 15.46 8.55 4.43
C ALA A 64 14.50 7.85 3.48
N VAL A 65 13.60 8.63 2.89
CA VAL A 65 12.83 8.22 1.72
C VAL A 65 13.19 9.12 0.55
N ARG A 66 13.67 8.52 -0.54
CA ARG A 66 14.01 9.20 -1.78
C ARG A 66 13.00 8.85 -2.86
N HIS A 67 12.80 9.77 -3.79
CA HIS A 67 12.04 9.50 -5.00
C HIS A 67 12.72 10.07 -6.23
N SER A 68 12.45 9.48 -7.39
CA SER A 68 12.90 9.99 -8.69
C SER A 68 12.00 9.50 -9.80
N TYR A 69 11.62 10.37 -10.72
CA TYR A 69 10.89 9.97 -11.92
C TYR A 69 11.83 9.85 -13.12
N ASN A 70 11.87 8.69 -13.75
CA ASN A 70 12.62 8.48 -14.98
C ASN A 70 11.68 8.52 -16.18
N GLN A 71 11.65 9.65 -16.88
CA GLN A 71 10.79 9.84 -18.06
C GLN A 71 11.10 8.85 -19.19
N LYS A 72 12.37 8.48 -19.40
CA LYS A 72 12.77 7.55 -20.47
C LYS A 72 12.30 6.13 -20.19
N LEU A 73 12.32 5.70 -18.93
CA LEU A 73 11.92 4.34 -18.53
C LEU A 73 10.45 4.26 -18.10
N GLY A 74 9.77 5.41 -17.98
CA GLY A 74 8.35 5.52 -17.69
C GLY A 74 7.96 5.03 -16.30
N TYR A 75 8.85 5.09 -15.31
CA TYR A 75 8.53 4.74 -13.93
C TYR A 75 9.04 5.79 -12.94
N GLU A 76 8.34 5.91 -11.83
CA GLU A 76 8.83 6.59 -10.64
C GLU A 76 9.44 5.57 -9.68
N ARG A 77 10.60 5.85 -9.10
CA ARG A 77 11.22 5.01 -8.09
C ARG A 77 11.12 5.67 -6.74
N LEU A 78 10.59 4.94 -5.75
CA LEU A 78 10.72 5.22 -4.33
C LEU A 78 11.81 4.34 -3.74
N VAL A 79 12.63 4.90 -2.85
CA VAL A 79 13.67 4.17 -2.12
C VAL A 79 13.58 4.55 -0.65
N MET A 80 13.33 3.55 0.20
CA MET A 80 13.50 3.67 1.65
C MET A 80 14.91 3.19 2.00
N ASP A 81 15.76 4.10 2.45
CA ASP A 81 17.12 3.78 2.89
C ASP A 81 17.13 3.50 4.39
N PHE A 82 17.78 2.40 4.77
CA PHE A 82 17.99 2.02 6.17
C PHE A 82 19.42 2.33 6.61
N GLU A 83 19.62 2.56 7.90
CA GLU A 83 20.97 2.73 8.47
C GLU A 83 21.79 1.42 8.44
N THR A 84 21.11 0.28 8.36
CA THR A 84 21.69 -1.05 8.41
C THR A 84 22.09 -1.58 7.02
N ALA A 85 22.91 -2.62 6.98
CA ALA A 85 23.32 -3.25 5.72
C ALA A 85 22.20 -4.08 5.05
N LYS A 86 21.17 -4.48 5.81
CA LYS A 86 20.05 -5.30 5.35
C LYS A 86 18.74 -4.59 5.63
N VAL A 87 17.74 -4.80 4.78
CA VAL A 87 16.39 -4.33 5.08
C VAL A 87 15.82 -5.07 6.30
N PRO A 88 14.94 -4.44 7.10
CA PRO A 88 14.20 -5.13 8.15
C PRO A 88 13.29 -6.22 7.57
N ARG A 89 12.59 -6.97 8.42
CA ARG A 89 11.47 -7.77 7.90
C ARG A 89 10.39 -6.81 7.39
N ILE A 90 9.90 -7.08 6.19
CA ILE A 90 8.91 -6.25 5.50
C ILE A 90 7.72 -7.13 5.16
N TYR A 91 6.53 -6.62 5.46
CA TYR A 91 5.26 -7.11 4.94
C TYR A 91 4.58 -5.96 4.21
N GLY A 92 3.85 -6.23 3.14
CA GLY A 92 3.12 -5.18 2.46
C GLY A 92 1.97 -5.68 1.60
N HIS A 93 1.06 -4.77 1.32
CA HIS A 93 -0.20 -5.03 0.62
C HIS A 93 -0.48 -3.93 -0.42
N ILE A 94 -0.70 -4.34 -1.67
CA ILE A 94 -1.04 -3.45 -2.78
C ILE A 94 -2.57 -3.35 -2.86
N ALA A 95 -3.14 -2.32 -2.26
CA ALA A 95 -4.58 -2.05 -2.20
C ALA A 95 -5.04 -1.15 -3.36
N THR A 96 -5.14 -1.72 -4.56
CA THR A 96 -5.42 -0.94 -5.78
C THR A 96 -6.79 -0.29 -5.80
N GLY A 97 -7.80 -0.88 -5.17
CA GLY A 97 -9.11 -0.25 -5.02
C GLY A 97 -9.05 1.06 -4.23
N GLU A 98 -8.09 1.18 -3.33
CA GLU A 98 -7.86 2.36 -2.48
C GLU A 98 -6.75 3.27 -3.02
N LYS A 99 -6.08 2.89 -4.12
CA LYS A 99 -4.87 3.55 -4.64
C LYS A 99 -3.79 3.69 -3.56
N LYS A 100 -3.60 2.64 -2.76
CA LYS A 100 -2.64 2.63 -1.65
C LYS A 100 -1.70 1.44 -1.70
N LEU A 101 -0.51 1.65 -1.13
CA LEU A 101 0.43 0.60 -0.76
C LEU A 101 0.69 0.69 0.74
N TYR A 102 0.31 -0.37 1.45
CA TYR A 102 0.54 -0.54 2.87
C TYR A 102 1.83 -1.32 3.10
N LEU A 103 2.64 -0.90 4.08
CA LEU A 103 3.89 -1.54 4.46
C LEU A 103 3.99 -1.62 5.98
N ASP A 104 4.44 -2.75 6.50
CA ASP A 104 4.87 -2.91 7.87
C ASP A 104 6.38 -3.22 7.89
N LEU A 105 7.14 -2.33 8.51
CA LEU A 105 8.57 -2.45 8.71
C LEU A 105 8.81 -2.88 10.16
N PHE A 106 9.14 -4.15 10.37
CA PHE A 106 9.32 -4.71 11.71
C PHE A 106 10.68 -4.30 12.30
N ASP A 107 10.74 -4.21 13.63
CA ASP A 107 11.85 -3.70 14.45
C ASP A 107 12.50 -2.45 13.84
N THR A 108 11.67 -1.56 13.28
CA THR A 108 12.13 -0.38 12.57
C THR A 108 11.62 0.85 13.27
N GLU A 109 12.55 1.74 13.62
CA GLU A 109 12.24 3.05 14.16
C GLU A 109 12.56 4.17 13.17
N ILE A 110 12.05 5.36 13.46
CA ILE A 110 12.44 6.59 12.77
C ILE A 110 13.35 7.39 13.72
N LYS A 111 14.64 7.47 13.40
CA LYS A 111 15.58 8.33 14.16
C LYS A 111 15.55 9.75 13.60
N GLY A 112 14.89 10.65 14.34
CA GLY A 112 14.79 12.06 13.99
C GLY A 112 13.59 12.40 13.11
N ALA A 113 13.59 13.60 12.51
CA ALA A 113 12.54 13.98 11.58
C ALA A 113 12.84 13.40 10.19
N ILE A 114 12.12 12.36 9.77
CA ILE A 114 11.99 12.09 8.33
C ILE A 114 11.25 13.29 7.76
N GLY A 115 11.90 14.04 6.87
CA GLY A 115 11.28 15.20 6.23
C GLY A 115 9.93 14.83 5.62
N SER A 116 8.98 15.77 5.59
CA SER A 116 7.69 15.50 4.97
C SER A 116 7.90 15.09 3.51
N PHE A 117 7.37 13.93 3.14
CA PHE A 117 7.37 13.52 1.74
C PHE A 117 6.36 14.39 1.00
N GLY A 118 6.84 15.22 0.08
CA GLY A 118 5.99 16.00 -0.80
C GLY A 118 5.28 15.13 -1.85
N SER A 119 4.49 15.75 -2.71
CA SER A 119 3.86 15.04 -3.82
C SER A 119 4.82 14.87 -5.02
N SER A 120 4.65 13.81 -5.82
CA SER A 120 5.54 13.49 -6.94
C SER A 120 4.76 13.06 -8.20
N LYS A 121 5.32 12.22 -9.10
CA LYS A 121 4.67 11.89 -10.38
C LYS A 121 3.41 11.03 -10.18
N TYR A 122 3.55 9.93 -9.43
CA TYR A 122 2.48 8.99 -9.15
C TYR A 122 2.12 8.94 -7.65
N VAL A 123 3.00 9.41 -6.77
CA VAL A 123 2.76 9.42 -5.32
C VAL A 123 2.16 10.75 -4.88
N GLU A 124 1.08 10.66 -4.11
CA GLU A 124 0.41 11.80 -3.50
C GLU A 124 1.07 12.16 -2.17
N THR A 125 1.15 11.20 -1.25
CA THR A 125 1.73 11.34 0.10
C THR A 125 2.34 10.02 0.57
N ILE A 126 3.27 10.11 1.54
CA ILE A 126 3.74 8.96 2.31
C ILE A 126 3.57 9.30 3.79
N ASN A 127 2.79 8.47 4.48
CA ASN A 127 2.48 8.64 5.90
C ASN A 127 3.20 7.57 6.71
N PHE A 128 3.74 7.96 7.86
CA PHE A 128 4.48 7.08 8.77
C PHE A 128 3.75 6.99 10.10
N PHE A 129 3.49 5.78 10.56
CA PHE A 129 2.78 5.49 11.79
C PHE A 129 3.65 4.59 12.68
N PRO A 130 4.37 5.15 13.67
CA PRO A 130 5.05 4.35 14.67
C PRO A 130 4.00 3.73 15.61
N ILE A 131 3.61 2.48 15.34
CA ILE A 131 2.55 1.79 16.12
C ILE A 131 3.08 1.35 17.48
N SER A 132 4.33 0.87 17.54
CA SER A 132 5.04 0.48 18.76
C SER A 132 6.55 0.67 18.57
N SER A 133 7.37 0.31 19.57
CA SER A 133 8.83 0.24 19.43
C SER A 133 9.31 -0.73 18.35
N ASP A 134 8.43 -1.65 17.92
CA ASP A 134 8.81 -2.84 17.17
C ASP A 134 8.22 -2.85 15.75
N THR A 135 7.41 -1.85 15.37
CA THR A 135 6.82 -1.78 14.03
C THR A 135 6.55 -0.35 13.60
N LEU A 136 7.10 -0.01 12.43
CA LEU A 136 6.78 1.20 11.69
C LEU A 136 5.88 0.84 10.51
N SER A 137 4.62 1.28 10.56
CA SER A 137 3.70 1.15 9.44
C SER A 137 3.80 2.35 8.53
N VAL A 138 3.77 2.11 7.22
CA VAL A 138 3.88 3.14 6.18
C VAL A 138 2.72 3.00 5.20
N GLU A 139 2.05 4.11 4.93
CA GLU A 139 1.03 4.21 3.89
C GLU A 139 1.53 5.09 2.75
N ILE A 140 1.59 4.54 1.54
CA ILE A 140 1.90 5.30 0.32
C ILE A 140 0.59 5.47 -0.45
N HIS A 141 0.17 6.72 -0.64
CA HIS A 141 -1.01 7.08 -1.41
C HIS A 141 -0.61 7.41 -2.85
N PHE A 142 -1.33 6.86 -3.82
CA PHE A 142 -1.10 7.10 -5.23
C PHE A 142 -2.19 8.01 -5.84
N LYS A 143 -1.76 8.90 -6.73
CA LYS A 143 -2.66 9.82 -7.46
C LYS A 143 -3.65 9.09 -8.37
N GLN A 144 -3.26 7.91 -8.83
CA GLN A 144 -4.04 7.07 -9.74
C GLN A 144 -3.82 5.59 -9.40
N SER A 145 -4.57 4.71 -10.06
CA SER A 145 -4.27 3.28 -10.02
C SER A 145 -2.91 3.04 -10.66
N VAL A 146 -2.04 2.28 -10.00
CA VAL A 146 -0.66 2.01 -10.42
C VAL A 146 -0.36 0.52 -10.38
N SER A 147 0.75 0.16 -11.01
CA SER A 147 1.42 -1.12 -10.83
C SER A 147 2.83 -0.90 -10.29
N VAL A 148 3.32 -1.83 -9.47
CA VAL A 148 4.60 -1.69 -8.75
C VAL A 148 5.50 -2.91 -8.92
N ASP A 149 6.79 -2.68 -9.14
CA ASP A 149 7.84 -3.69 -9.04
C ASP A 149 8.63 -3.45 -7.76
N ILE A 150 8.68 -4.45 -6.89
CA ILE A 150 9.16 -4.34 -5.52
C ILE A 150 10.33 -5.29 -5.30
N PHE A 151 11.43 -4.75 -4.78
CA PHE A 151 12.63 -5.48 -4.47
C PHE A 151 13.40 -4.79 -3.35
N TYR A 152 14.43 -5.45 -2.84
CA TYR A 152 15.36 -4.84 -1.89
C TYR A 152 16.80 -4.96 -2.39
N LEU A 153 17.68 -4.16 -1.80
CA LEU A 153 19.12 -4.24 -1.97
C LEU A 153 19.76 -4.33 -0.59
N GLU A 154 20.92 -4.95 -0.52
CA GLU A 154 21.77 -5.00 0.67
C GLU A 154 23.06 -4.20 0.44
N SER A 155 23.69 -3.75 1.53
CA SER A 155 24.95 -2.99 1.56
C SER A 155 24.95 -1.68 0.72
N PRO A 156 24.21 -0.63 1.13
CA PRO A 156 23.34 -0.55 2.33
C PRO A 156 21.95 -1.14 2.09
N GLY A 157 21.21 -1.38 3.17
CA GLY A 157 19.83 -1.87 3.13
C GLY A 157 18.93 -0.84 2.45
N ARG A 158 18.26 -1.25 1.37
CA ARG A 158 17.31 -0.40 0.64
C ARG A 158 16.08 -1.19 0.25
N PHE A 159 14.90 -0.67 0.55
CA PHE A 159 13.66 -1.16 -0.01
C PHE A 159 13.24 -0.27 -1.18
N VAL A 160 13.00 -0.88 -2.34
CA VAL A 160 12.82 -0.17 -3.61
C VAL A 160 11.47 -0.53 -4.22
N ILE A 161 10.72 0.50 -4.61
CA ILE A 161 9.44 0.38 -5.28
C ILE A 161 9.50 1.19 -6.58
N ASP A 162 9.46 0.49 -7.72
CA ASP A 162 9.26 1.14 -9.02
C ASP A 162 7.77 1.18 -9.33
N VAL A 163 7.21 2.38 -9.53
CA VAL A 163 5.79 2.68 -9.73
C VAL A 163 5.55 3.07 -11.18
N LYS A 164 4.54 2.45 -11.81
CA LYS A 164 4.03 2.78 -13.14
C LYS A 164 2.53 3.07 -13.08
N GLY A 165 2.11 4.11 -13.79
CA GLY A 165 0.71 4.46 -13.98
C GLY A 165 0.07 3.77 -15.17
#